data_AF-A0ABD3N4A6-F1
#
_entry.id   AF-A0ABD3N4A6-F1
#
_cell.length_a   1.000
_cell.length_b   1.000
_cell.length_c   1.000
_cell.angle_alpha   90.00
_cell.angle_beta   90.00
_cell.angle_gamma   90.00
#
_symmetry.space_group_name_H-M   'P 1'
#
loop_
_entity.id
_entity.type
_entity.pdbx_description
1 polymer ?
#
loop_
_entity_poly.entity_id
_entity_poly.type
_entity_poly.pdbx_seq_one_letter_code
_entity_poly.pdbx_strand_id
1 'polypeptide(L)'
;MLVTVEVKSRHVKVTGSRGTLERDFKHINMDLRKVGDNKLRVDLWFANRKQLACVRTVCSHIDNMIVGVTRGFQYKMRFVYSHFPINVSLNGGEVEIRNFLGEKRVRKIKLLDGVKYERSADVKDEIALVGNDITKVSLTAAQIQQATNVRNKDIRKFLDGIYVSEKGPLPERDLDEDLEDNTPLDDGDSTACKLLGAFLKLPLGPFTFRLLLVLVCFDFGLGSKDPEKIMNQAVEDMQNDLVKVRQSYAEITATQRRLMKQKEQADALADDWYKRAQLALSKGEEGLAKEALTRRQQQVETSEGLQIQIDTQATAVDKLYEGIQALEAKILESKAKKEQMIARARTAQSTQKVNDMLGGITGKTSMDAFTRMEEKVEALEAAAEVSAEMGSFNGKALPGSSGSSIETQFKMLEASSSVDRELEEMKKMLGDSSSASKKDAGVDDELERLKREAGL
;
A
#
# COMPACT_ATOMS: atom_id res chain seq x y z
N MET A 1 -26.88 7.74 0.77
CA MET A 1 -27.98 7.37 -0.15
C MET A 1 -28.48 5.97 0.16
N LEU A 2 -29.79 5.80 0.38
CA LEU A 2 -30.39 4.54 0.84
C LEU A 2 -30.61 3.58 -0.33
N VAL A 3 -30.03 2.38 -0.24
CA VAL A 3 -30.33 1.25 -1.15
C VAL A 3 -31.56 0.54 -0.62
N THR A 4 -32.53 0.25 -1.49
CA THR A 4 -33.70 -0.55 -1.11
C THR A 4 -33.62 -1.94 -1.75
N VAL A 5 -33.88 -2.96 -0.95
CA VAL A 5 -33.86 -4.36 -1.38
C VAL A 5 -35.25 -4.94 -1.17
N GLU A 6 -35.90 -5.31 -2.27
CA GLU A 6 -37.16 -6.03 -2.28
C GLU A 6 -36.92 -7.51 -2.59
N VAL A 7 -37.49 -8.38 -1.78
CA VAL A 7 -37.41 -9.83 -1.97
C VAL A 7 -38.83 -10.39 -2.08
N LYS A 8 -39.15 -10.93 -3.26
CA LYS A 8 -40.40 -11.64 -3.51
C LYS A 8 -40.08 -13.11 -3.76
N SER A 9 -40.30 -13.95 -2.75
CA SER A 9 -39.88 -15.36 -2.73
C SER A 9 -38.35 -15.51 -2.93
N ARG A 10 -37.90 -15.84 -4.14
CA ARG A 10 -36.48 -15.99 -4.51
C ARG A 10 -36.06 -15.04 -5.64
N HIS A 11 -36.90 -14.05 -5.92
CA HIS A 11 -36.59 -12.95 -6.83
C HIS A 11 -36.15 -11.75 -6.00
N VAL A 12 -34.95 -11.23 -6.27
CA VAL A 12 -34.36 -10.11 -5.54
C VAL A 12 -34.25 -8.92 -6.48
N LYS A 13 -34.86 -7.81 -6.08
CA LYS A 13 -34.79 -6.51 -6.75
C LYS A 13 -34.07 -5.53 -5.85
N VAL A 14 -33.01 -4.92 -6.35
CA VAL A 14 -32.21 -3.93 -5.62
C VAL A 14 -32.29 -2.61 -6.38
N THR A 15 -32.67 -1.54 -5.68
CA THR A 15 -32.72 -0.20 -6.25
C THR A 15 -31.80 0.74 -5.48
N GLY A 16 -31.07 1.57 -6.21
CA GLY A 16 -30.13 2.55 -5.68
C GLY A 16 -30.00 3.76 -6.60
N SER A 17 -29.03 4.62 -6.30
CA SER A 17 -28.82 5.89 -7.00
C SER A 17 -28.51 5.73 -8.49
N ARG A 18 -27.79 4.66 -8.88
CA ARG A 18 -27.41 4.41 -10.28
C ARG A 18 -28.44 3.63 -11.08
N GLY A 19 -29.53 3.18 -10.46
CA GLY A 19 -30.61 2.45 -11.13
C GLY A 19 -31.09 1.22 -10.35
N THR A 20 -31.70 0.30 -11.08
CA THR A 20 -32.32 -0.91 -10.52
C THR A 20 -31.71 -2.17 -11.13
N LEU A 21 -31.49 -3.19 -10.31
CA LEU A 21 -31.02 -4.51 -10.73
C LEU A 21 -31.95 -5.59 -10.19
N GLU A 22 -32.26 -6.57 -11.03
CA GLU A 22 -33.14 -7.68 -10.70
C GLU A 22 -32.43 -9.00 -10.97
N ARG A 23 -32.60 -9.98 -10.08
CA ARG A 23 -32.02 -11.32 -10.23
C ARG A 23 -32.88 -12.41 -9.61
N ASP A 24 -33.01 -13.51 -10.34
CA ASP A 24 -33.74 -14.70 -9.92
C ASP A 24 -32.83 -15.80 -9.34
N PHE A 25 -33.14 -16.26 -8.14
CA PHE A 25 -32.49 -17.38 -7.46
C PHE A 25 -33.39 -18.64 -7.37
N LYS A 26 -34.39 -18.77 -8.25
CA LYS A 26 -35.36 -19.89 -8.25
C LYS A 26 -34.72 -21.28 -8.40
N HIS A 27 -33.52 -21.35 -8.97
CA HIS A 27 -32.78 -22.60 -9.17
C HIS A 27 -32.20 -23.19 -7.86
N ILE A 28 -32.16 -22.42 -6.77
CA ILE A 28 -31.69 -22.90 -5.46
C ILE A 28 -32.86 -22.86 -4.48
N ASN A 29 -33.04 -23.95 -3.74
CA ASN A 29 -34.08 -24.06 -2.72
C ASN A 29 -33.59 -23.45 -1.41
N MET A 30 -33.77 -22.14 -1.24
CA MET A 30 -33.40 -21.38 -0.04
C MET A 30 -34.46 -20.35 0.32
N ASP A 31 -34.50 -19.98 1.61
CA ASP A 31 -35.41 -18.97 2.13
C ASP A 31 -34.66 -17.63 2.27
N LEU A 32 -35.10 -16.63 1.52
CA LEU A 32 -34.61 -15.26 1.64
C LEU A 32 -35.64 -14.43 2.42
N ARG A 33 -35.25 -13.89 3.57
CA ARG A 33 -36.12 -13.09 4.42
C ARG A 33 -35.44 -11.78 4.81
N LYS A 34 -36.15 -10.67 4.64
CA LYS A 34 -35.72 -9.38 5.17
C LYS A 34 -35.96 -9.40 6.69
N VAL A 35 -34.91 -9.17 7.47
CA VAL A 35 -34.95 -9.14 8.94
C VAL A 35 -34.61 -7.71 9.37
N GLY A 36 -35.64 -6.91 9.67
CA GLY A 36 -35.49 -5.48 9.89
C GLY A 36 -35.17 -4.71 8.61
N ASP A 37 -34.84 -3.41 8.71
CA ASP A 37 -34.69 -2.56 7.53
C ASP A 37 -33.44 -2.83 6.72
N ASN A 38 -32.41 -3.30 7.41
CA ASN A 38 -31.06 -3.34 6.89
C ASN A 38 -30.57 -4.76 6.59
N LYS A 39 -31.10 -5.80 7.25
CA LYS A 39 -30.50 -7.15 7.16
C LYS A 39 -31.31 -8.03 6.23
N LEU A 40 -30.60 -8.71 5.32
CA LEU A 40 -31.16 -9.82 4.56
C LEU A 40 -30.61 -11.13 5.12
N ARG A 41 -31.52 -12.01 5.54
CA ARG A 41 -31.21 -13.33 6.05
C ARG A 41 -31.46 -14.37 4.96
N VAL A 42 -30.46 -15.20 4.71
CA VAL A 42 -30.54 -16.34 3.79
C VAL A 42 -30.44 -17.61 4.62
N ASP A 43 -31.54 -18.34 4.72
CA ASP A 43 -31.60 -19.60 5.46
C ASP A 43 -31.68 -20.78 4.49
N LEU A 44 -31.00 -21.87 4.86
CA LEU A 44 -31.04 -23.15 4.15
C LEU A 44 -31.20 -24.26 5.18
N TRP A 45 -32.33 -24.95 5.16
CA TRP A 45 -32.63 -26.03 6.10
C TRP A 45 -32.03 -27.35 5.63
N PHE A 46 -31.44 -28.11 6.57
CA PHE A 46 -30.91 -29.47 6.33
C PHE A 46 -30.01 -29.58 5.09
N ALA A 47 -29.02 -28.69 5.00
CA ALA A 47 -28.15 -28.55 3.85
C ALA A 47 -27.06 -29.62 3.75
N ASN A 48 -26.86 -30.18 2.56
CA ASN A 48 -25.63 -30.91 2.21
C ASN A 48 -24.46 -29.94 1.96
N ARG A 49 -23.21 -30.43 2.06
CA ARG A 49 -21.98 -29.60 1.87
C ARG A 49 -22.00 -28.75 0.59
N LYS A 50 -22.51 -29.28 -0.53
CA LYS A 50 -22.63 -28.54 -1.80
C LYS A 50 -23.67 -27.42 -1.74
N GLN A 51 -24.79 -27.65 -1.06
CA GLN A 51 -25.87 -26.66 -0.93
C GLN A 51 -25.47 -25.55 0.06
N LEU A 52 -24.74 -25.89 1.13
CA LEU A 52 -24.20 -24.89 2.07
C LEU A 52 -23.27 -23.88 1.37
N ALA A 53 -22.47 -24.34 0.39
CA ALA A 53 -21.62 -23.45 -0.39
C ALA A 53 -22.44 -22.42 -1.20
N CYS A 54 -23.63 -22.81 -1.70
CA CYS A 54 -24.50 -21.93 -2.48
C CYS A 54 -25.04 -20.76 -1.66
N VAL A 55 -25.20 -20.91 -0.33
CA VAL A 55 -25.68 -19.82 0.55
C VAL A 55 -24.76 -18.61 0.43
N ARG A 56 -23.45 -18.82 0.57
CA ARG A 56 -22.46 -17.74 0.46
C ARG A 56 -22.42 -17.13 -0.94
N THR A 57 -22.58 -17.95 -1.98
CA THR A 57 -22.64 -17.48 -3.37
C THR A 57 -23.81 -16.53 -3.60
N VAL A 58 -24.99 -16.84 -3.07
CA VAL A 58 -26.16 -15.96 -3.19
C VAL A 58 -25.94 -14.65 -2.42
N CYS A 59 -25.41 -14.70 -1.20
CA CYS A 59 -25.03 -13.48 -0.47
C CYS A 59 -24.09 -12.60 -1.31
N SER A 60 -23.03 -13.18 -1.88
CA SER A 60 -22.10 -12.44 -2.73
C SER A 60 -22.73 -11.87 -4.01
N HIS A 61 -23.71 -12.56 -4.60
CA HIS A 61 -24.44 -12.00 -5.75
C HIS A 61 -25.27 -10.78 -5.36
N ILE A 62 -25.91 -10.80 -4.20
CA ILE A 62 -26.70 -9.68 -3.69
C ILE A 62 -25.78 -8.52 -3.30
N ASP A 63 -24.65 -8.79 -2.63
CA ASP A 63 -23.64 -7.78 -2.30
C ASP A 63 -23.12 -7.08 -3.56
N ASN A 64 -22.81 -7.84 -4.61
CA ASN A 64 -22.37 -7.27 -5.89
C ASN A 64 -23.47 -6.43 -6.55
N MET A 65 -24.75 -6.81 -6.43
CA MET A 65 -25.85 -5.98 -6.92
C MET A 65 -25.96 -4.66 -6.15
N ILE A 66 -25.79 -4.69 -4.82
CA ILE A 66 -25.79 -3.49 -3.96
C ILE A 66 -24.62 -2.56 -4.32
N VAL A 67 -23.42 -3.10 -4.47
CA VAL A 67 -22.24 -2.33 -4.91
C VAL A 67 -22.46 -1.77 -6.32
N GLY A 68 -23.10 -2.54 -7.20
CA GLY A 68 -23.41 -2.15 -8.57
C GLY A 68 -24.37 -0.96 -8.68
N VAL A 69 -25.42 -0.91 -7.85
CA VAL A 69 -26.38 0.22 -7.86
C VAL A 69 -25.90 1.45 -7.09
N THR A 70 -24.90 1.30 -6.21
CA THR A 70 -24.33 2.41 -5.43
C THR A 70 -23.14 3.03 -6.14
N ARG A 71 -22.09 2.23 -6.36
CA ARG A 71 -20.83 2.66 -6.98
C ARG A 71 -20.76 2.32 -8.45
N GLY A 72 -21.28 1.17 -8.86
CA GLY A 72 -21.07 0.61 -10.21
C GLY A 72 -19.69 0.01 -10.40
N PHE A 73 -19.47 -0.71 -11.50
CA PHE A 73 -18.25 -1.43 -11.80
C PHE A 73 -17.55 -0.87 -13.04
N GLN A 74 -16.22 -0.83 -13.00
CA GLN A 74 -15.36 -0.47 -14.11
C GLN A 74 -14.28 -1.54 -14.32
N TYR A 75 -14.13 -1.96 -15.57
CA TYR A 75 -13.10 -2.87 -16.01
C TYR A 75 -12.21 -2.11 -17.00
N LYS A 76 -10.95 -1.92 -16.64
CA LYS A 76 -9.96 -1.36 -17.55
C LYS A 76 -9.31 -2.50 -18.31
N MET A 77 -9.17 -2.31 -19.62
CA MET A 77 -8.48 -3.25 -20.50
C MET A 77 -7.41 -2.52 -21.28
N ARG A 78 -6.25 -3.15 -21.41
CA ARG A 78 -5.11 -2.63 -22.15
C ARG A 78 -4.83 -3.42 -23.40
N PHE A 79 -4.43 -2.72 -24.44
CA PHE A 79 -4.00 -3.34 -25.69
C PHE A 79 -2.51 -3.65 -25.62
N VAL A 80 -2.16 -4.87 -26.00
CA VAL A 80 -0.77 -5.34 -26.09
C VAL A 80 -0.53 -5.73 -27.54
N TYR A 81 0.53 -5.18 -28.13
CA TYR A 81 0.94 -5.49 -29.49
C TYR A 81 2.45 -5.28 -29.64
N SER A 82 3.11 -6.10 -30.47
CA SER A 82 4.54 -5.93 -30.78
C SER A 82 4.81 -5.14 -32.05
N HIS A 83 4.00 -5.32 -33.10
CA HIS A 83 4.25 -4.73 -34.42
C HIS A 83 3.01 -4.10 -35.05
N PHE A 84 1.86 -4.79 -35.00
CA PHE A 84 0.63 -4.30 -35.62
C PHE A 84 -0.22 -3.56 -34.57
N PRO A 85 -0.41 -2.23 -34.69
CA PRO A 85 -1.22 -1.47 -33.75
C PRO A 85 -2.70 -1.87 -33.88
N ILE A 86 -3.34 -2.12 -32.74
CA ILE A 86 -4.74 -2.56 -32.65
C ILE A 86 -5.64 -1.33 -32.58
N ASN A 87 -6.63 -1.25 -33.48
CA ASN A 87 -7.62 -0.18 -33.49
C ASN A 87 -8.96 -0.70 -32.98
N VAL A 88 -9.48 -0.08 -31.93
CA VAL A 88 -10.79 -0.40 -31.35
C VAL A 88 -11.72 0.80 -31.48
N SER A 89 -12.88 0.60 -32.10
CA SER A 89 -13.90 1.62 -32.32
C SER A 89 -15.27 1.12 -31.90
N LEU A 90 -16.13 2.03 -31.43
CA LEU A 90 -17.52 1.73 -31.10
C LEU A 90 -18.42 2.14 -32.28
N ASN A 91 -19.18 1.19 -32.82
CA ASN A 91 -20.15 1.42 -33.89
C ASN A 91 -21.51 0.85 -33.48
N GLY A 92 -22.49 1.70 -33.20
CA GLY A 92 -23.89 1.29 -33.00
C GLY A 92 -24.13 0.28 -31.87
N GLY A 93 -23.33 0.30 -30.80
CA GLY A 93 -23.40 -0.68 -29.71
C GLY A 93 -22.58 -1.96 -29.93
N GLU A 94 -21.82 -2.04 -31.02
CA GLU A 94 -20.82 -3.08 -31.24
C GLU A 94 -19.40 -2.51 -31.12
N VAL A 95 -18.52 -3.24 -30.45
CA VAL A 95 -17.07 -2.97 -30.40
C VAL A 95 -16.44 -3.64 -31.61
N GLU A 96 -15.88 -2.83 -32.51
CA GLU A 96 -15.13 -3.29 -33.67
C GLU A 96 -13.63 -3.23 -33.39
N ILE A 97 -12.96 -4.37 -33.52
CA ILE A 97 -11.50 -4.51 -33.42
C ILE A 97 -10.95 -4.71 -34.83
N ARG A 98 -10.02 -3.84 -35.22
CA ARG A 98 -9.37 -3.84 -36.54
C ARG A 98 -7.85 -4.01 -36.39
N ASN A 99 -7.23 -4.54 -37.44
CA ASN A 99 -5.78 -4.70 -37.56
C ASN A 99 -5.13 -5.60 -36.48
N PHE A 100 -5.89 -6.50 -35.88
CA PHE A 100 -5.34 -7.48 -34.94
C PHE A 100 -4.39 -8.44 -35.67
N LEU A 101 -3.11 -8.48 -35.28
CA LEU A 101 -2.05 -9.28 -35.91
C LEU A 101 -1.91 -9.06 -37.43
N GLY A 102 -2.37 -7.91 -37.95
CA GLY A 102 -2.40 -7.61 -39.39
C GLY A 102 -3.51 -8.30 -40.17
N GLU A 103 -4.51 -8.90 -39.50
CA GLU A 103 -5.67 -9.49 -40.18
C GLU A 103 -6.55 -8.42 -40.85
N LYS A 104 -6.98 -8.66 -42.10
CA LYS A 104 -7.97 -7.82 -42.79
C LYS A 104 -9.40 -7.98 -42.25
N ARG A 105 -9.65 -9.00 -41.42
CA ARG A 105 -10.96 -9.31 -40.85
C ARG A 105 -11.25 -8.39 -39.66
N VAL A 106 -12.37 -7.69 -39.71
CA VAL A 106 -12.88 -6.93 -38.56
C VAL A 106 -13.59 -7.88 -37.60
N ARG A 107 -13.20 -7.85 -36.32
CA ARG A 107 -13.86 -8.64 -35.27
C ARG A 107 -14.89 -7.73 -34.58
N LYS A 108 -16.16 -8.12 -34.57
CA LYS A 108 -17.25 -7.36 -33.95
C LYS A 108 -17.74 -8.08 -32.70
N ILE A 109 -17.86 -7.36 -31.59
CA ILE A 109 -18.43 -7.86 -30.33
C ILE A 109 -19.61 -6.98 -29.95
N LYS A 110 -20.77 -7.59 -29.70
CA LYS A 110 -21.96 -6.87 -29.22
C LYS A 110 -21.80 -6.54 -27.74
N LEU A 111 -21.98 -5.27 -27.37
CA LEU A 111 -22.05 -4.88 -25.95
C LEU A 111 -23.36 -5.40 -25.36
N LEU A 112 -23.29 -5.86 -24.10
CA LEU A 112 -24.48 -6.26 -23.35
C LEU A 112 -25.17 -5.03 -22.76
N ASP A 113 -26.49 -5.14 -22.58
CA ASP A 113 -27.32 -4.02 -22.11
C ASP A 113 -26.87 -3.49 -20.75
N GLY A 114 -26.64 -2.18 -20.69
CA GLY A 114 -26.18 -1.48 -19.47
C GLY A 114 -24.67 -1.40 -19.31
N VAL A 115 -23.89 -1.89 -20.28
CA VAL A 115 -22.43 -1.70 -20.34
C VAL A 115 -22.10 -0.55 -21.29
N LYS A 116 -21.45 0.48 -20.77
CA LYS A 116 -20.89 1.61 -21.52
C LYS A 116 -19.43 1.34 -21.84
N TYR A 117 -19.02 1.76 -23.03
CA TYR A 117 -17.63 1.74 -23.48
C TYR A 117 -17.11 3.18 -23.44
N GLU A 118 -16.02 3.37 -22.71
CA GLU A 118 -15.32 4.65 -22.59
C GLU A 118 -13.87 4.40 -22.99
N ARG A 119 -13.31 5.28 -23.82
CA ARG A 119 -11.88 5.26 -24.13
C ARG A 119 -11.18 6.19 -23.17
N SER A 120 -10.16 5.70 -22.45
CA SER A 120 -9.38 6.54 -21.55
C SER A 120 -8.61 7.58 -22.37
N ALA A 121 -8.69 8.85 -21.96
CA ALA A 121 -7.92 9.93 -22.59
C ALA A 121 -6.49 9.99 -22.03
N ASP A 122 -6.34 9.65 -20.75
CA ASP A 122 -5.08 9.82 -20.00
C ASP A 122 -4.05 8.75 -20.37
N VAL A 123 -4.53 7.53 -20.63
CA VAL A 123 -3.67 6.37 -20.92
C VAL A 123 -3.92 5.90 -22.34
N LYS A 124 -2.85 5.95 -23.16
CA LYS A 124 -2.87 5.43 -24.52
C LYS A 124 -3.19 3.92 -24.51
N ASP A 125 -3.98 3.49 -25.49
CA ASP A 125 -4.27 2.08 -25.75
C ASP A 125 -4.96 1.36 -24.57
N GLU A 126 -5.81 2.11 -23.86
CA GLU A 126 -6.66 1.62 -22.77
C GLU A 126 -8.14 1.91 -23.05
N ILE A 127 -9.00 0.93 -22.71
CA ILE A 127 -10.46 1.07 -22.72
C ILE A 127 -11.02 0.77 -21.34
N ALA A 128 -12.10 1.45 -21.00
CA ALA A 128 -12.87 1.24 -19.78
C ALA A 128 -14.28 0.76 -20.15
N LEU A 129 -14.68 -0.36 -19.55
CA LEU A 129 -16.06 -0.86 -19.60
C LEU A 129 -16.73 -0.52 -18.28
N VAL A 130 -17.77 0.30 -18.34
CA VAL A 130 -18.48 0.80 -17.16
C VAL A 130 -19.90 0.24 -17.15
N GLY A 131 -20.36 -0.29 -16.03
CA GLY A 131 -21.75 -0.76 -15.92
C GLY A 131 -22.16 -1.04 -14.47
N ASN A 132 -23.47 -1.19 -14.27
CA ASN A 132 -24.01 -1.45 -12.94
C ASN A 132 -23.97 -2.95 -12.58
N ASP A 133 -24.12 -3.84 -13.57
CA ASP A 133 -24.08 -5.29 -13.37
C ASP A 133 -22.69 -5.86 -13.67
N ILE A 134 -22.02 -6.36 -12.63
CA ILE A 134 -20.70 -6.99 -12.74
C ILE A 134 -20.68 -8.16 -13.73
N THR A 135 -21.77 -8.93 -13.84
CA THR A 135 -21.79 -10.12 -14.69
C THR A 135 -21.79 -9.76 -16.17
N LYS A 136 -22.55 -8.72 -16.55
CA LYS A 136 -22.58 -8.21 -17.93
C LYS A 136 -21.28 -7.51 -18.30
N VAL A 137 -20.73 -6.68 -17.39
CA VAL A 137 -19.46 -5.99 -17.63
C VAL A 137 -18.32 -7.00 -17.79
N SER A 138 -18.18 -7.94 -16.86
CA SER A 138 -17.13 -8.98 -16.92
C SER A 138 -17.29 -9.92 -18.11
N LEU A 139 -18.52 -10.30 -18.48
CA LEU A 139 -18.77 -11.14 -19.65
C LEU A 139 -18.39 -10.41 -20.94
N THR A 140 -18.73 -9.12 -21.06
CA THR A 140 -18.35 -8.33 -22.23
C THR A 140 -16.84 -8.18 -22.33
N ALA A 141 -16.15 -7.91 -21.20
CA ALA A 141 -14.70 -7.84 -21.14
C ALA A 141 -14.05 -9.18 -21.57
N ALA A 142 -14.57 -10.31 -21.06
CA ALA A 142 -14.11 -11.64 -21.42
C ALA A 142 -14.33 -11.96 -22.90
N GLN A 143 -15.46 -11.56 -23.47
CA GLN A 143 -15.74 -11.74 -24.90
C GLN A 143 -14.76 -10.95 -25.78
N ILE A 144 -14.45 -9.70 -25.41
CA ILE A 144 -13.44 -8.88 -26.10
C ILE A 144 -12.07 -9.57 -26.05
N GLN A 145 -11.64 -10.00 -24.87
CA GLN A 145 -10.36 -10.69 -24.69
C GLN A 145 -10.28 -11.99 -25.50
N GLN A 146 -11.29 -12.86 -25.37
CA GLN A 146 -11.35 -14.13 -26.12
C GLN A 146 -11.42 -13.91 -27.64
N ALA A 147 -12.11 -12.86 -28.07
CA ALA A 147 -12.14 -12.45 -29.47
C ALA A 147 -10.77 -11.97 -29.96
N THR A 148 -9.79 -11.73 -29.09
CA THR A 148 -8.40 -11.39 -29.47
C THR A 148 -7.40 -12.51 -29.17
N ASN A 149 -7.84 -13.75 -29.00
CA ASN A 149 -6.92 -14.87 -28.84
C ASN A 149 -6.20 -15.19 -30.15
N VAL A 150 -4.87 -15.30 -30.07
CA VAL A 150 -4.01 -15.74 -31.18
C VAL A 150 -4.22 -17.24 -31.43
N ARG A 151 -4.36 -17.63 -32.70
CA ARG A 151 -4.49 -19.03 -33.13
C ARG A 151 -3.27 -19.47 -33.94
N ASN A 152 -2.95 -20.76 -33.89
CA ASN A 152 -1.91 -21.40 -34.71
C ASN A 152 -0.50 -20.75 -34.61
N LYS A 153 -0.18 -20.14 -33.46
CA LYS A 153 1.13 -19.57 -33.13
C LYS A 153 1.47 -19.84 -31.65
N ASP A 154 2.73 -19.68 -31.26
CA ASP A 154 3.14 -19.80 -29.86
C ASP A 154 2.71 -18.56 -29.05
N ILE A 155 1.78 -18.78 -28.12
CA ILE A 155 1.20 -17.75 -27.24
C ILE A 155 2.21 -17.14 -26.27
N ARG A 156 3.37 -17.75 -26.05
CA ARG A 156 4.42 -17.22 -25.15
C ARG A 156 5.28 -16.15 -25.83
N LYS A 157 5.32 -16.15 -27.16
CA LYS A 157 6.06 -15.17 -27.97
C LYS A 157 5.13 -14.14 -28.59
N PHE A 158 3.95 -14.58 -29.04
CA PHE A 158 2.91 -13.70 -29.58
C PHE A 158 1.90 -13.37 -28.47
N LEU A 159 2.25 -12.37 -27.66
CA LEU A 159 1.43 -11.88 -26.55
C LEU A 159 0.38 -10.84 -26.98
N ASP A 160 0.28 -10.56 -28.29
CA ASP A 160 -0.66 -9.59 -28.85
C ASP A 160 -2.11 -9.93 -28.46
N GLY A 161 -2.84 -8.97 -27.92
CA GLY A 161 -4.18 -9.18 -27.38
C GLY A 161 -4.71 -7.98 -26.59
N ILE A 162 -5.98 -8.06 -26.19
CA ILE A 162 -6.61 -7.09 -25.29
C ILE A 162 -6.86 -7.79 -23.95
N TYR A 163 -6.25 -7.29 -22.88
CA TYR A 163 -6.29 -7.92 -21.56
C TYR A 163 -6.88 -7.00 -20.51
N VAL A 164 -7.58 -7.56 -19.53
CA VAL A 164 -8.06 -6.81 -18.36
C VAL A 164 -6.85 -6.43 -17.49
N SER A 165 -6.61 -5.14 -17.30
CA SER A 165 -5.54 -4.61 -16.47
C SER A 165 -5.99 -4.44 -15.02
N GLU A 166 -7.15 -3.80 -14.83
CA GLU A 166 -7.71 -3.47 -13.53
C GLU A 166 -9.21 -3.80 -13.50
N LYS A 167 -9.67 -4.27 -12.34
CA LYS A 167 -11.09 -4.45 -12.03
C LYS A 167 -11.40 -3.75 -10.71
N GLY A 168 -12.42 -2.90 -10.70
CA GLY A 168 -12.79 -2.18 -9.49
C GLY A 168 -14.21 -1.63 -9.53
N PRO A 169 -14.76 -1.26 -8.37
CA PRO A 169 -15.88 -0.32 -8.35
C PRO A 169 -15.40 1.04 -8.92
N LEU A 170 -16.31 1.81 -9.51
CA LEU A 170 -15.96 3.19 -9.85
C LEU A 170 -15.60 3.96 -8.57
N PRO A 171 -14.58 4.84 -8.63
CA PRO A 171 -14.32 5.77 -7.55
C PRO A 171 -15.60 6.60 -7.30
N GLU A 172 -15.87 6.91 -6.04
CA GLU A 172 -16.96 7.83 -5.72
C GLU A 172 -16.67 9.16 -6.41
N ARG A 173 -17.69 9.74 -7.06
CA ARG A 173 -17.60 11.12 -7.54
C ARG A 173 -17.69 11.99 -6.30
N ASP A 174 -16.57 12.55 -5.88
CA ASP A 174 -16.55 13.70 -4.98
C ASP A 174 -17.31 14.82 -5.71
N LEU A 175 -18.41 15.30 -5.14
CA LEU A 175 -19.32 16.28 -5.75
C LEU A 175 -18.83 17.72 -5.52
N ASP A 176 -17.53 17.95 -5.61
CA ASP A 176 -16.91 19.17 -5.08
C ASP A 176 -16.10 19.95 -6.14
N GLU A 177 -16.62 20.12 -7.37
CA GLU A 177 -15.88 20.87 -8.41
C GLU A 177 -16.67 21.90 -9.25
N ASP A 178 -17.95 22.21 -8.95
CA ASP A 178 -18.73 23.16 -9.77
C ASP A 178 -19.40 24.34 -9.00
N LEU A 179 -18.89 24.80 -7.84
CA LEU A 179 -19.38 26.03 -7.18
C LEU A 179 -18.26 26.80 -6.43
N GLU A 180 -17.51 27.65 -7.13
CA GLU A 180 -16.79 28.78 -6.50
C GLU A 180 -17.69 30.02 -6.52
N ASP A 181 -18.30 30.37 -5.37
CA ASP A 181 -18.51 31.77 -4.96
C ASP A 181 -18.78 31.86 -3.44
N ASN A 182 -17.76 32.35 -2.73
CA ASN A 182 -17.72 32.94 -1.37
C ASN A 182 -18.87 32.65 -0.37
N THR A 183 -18.66 31.67 0.51
CA THR A 183 -18.93 31.75 1.97
C THR A 183 -18.07 30.69 2.70
N PRO A 184 -17.42 31.01 3.83
CA PRO A 184 -16.60 30.04 4.55
C PRO A 184 -17.48 29.27 5.54
N LEU A 185 -17.57 27.94 5.44
CA LEU A 185 -17.99 27.08 6.54
C LEU A 185 -17.77 25.59 6.22
N ASP A 186 -17.07 24.97 7.16
CA ASP A 186 -17.12 23.58 7.64
C ASP A 186 -16.55 22.43 6.79
N ASP A 187 -15.53 21.82 7.41
CA ASP A 187 -14.78 20.65 7.01
C ASP A 187 -15.64 19.38 6.96
N GLY A 188 -15.49 18.59 5.89
CA GLY A 188 -16.07 17.25 5.84
C GLY A 188 -15.63 16.45 4.63
N ASP A 189 -15.17 15.21 4.92
CA ASP A 189 -14.85 14.12 4.00
C ASP A 189 -13.41 14.18 3.42
N SER A 190 -12.67 13.09 3.19
CA SER A 190 -12.92 11.66 3.13
C SER A 190 -11.56 10.97 3.26
N THR A 191 -11.48 9.79 3.89
CA THR A 191 -10.68 8.72 3.29
C THR A 191 -11.19 7.36 3.74
N ALA A 192 -12.07 6.80 2.92
CA ALA A 192 -12.29 5.36 2.85
C ALA A 192 -11.52 4.81 1.65
N CYS A 193 -10.57 3.88 1.84
CA CYS A 193 -10.51 2.65 1.03
C CYS A 193 -9.31 1.73 1.30
N LYS A 194 -9.63 0.42 1.28
CA LYS A 194 -8.82 -0.78 0.92
C LYS A 194 -7.93 -1.37 2.01
N LEU A 195 -7.83 -2.70 2.21
CA LEU A 195 -8.49 -3.90 1.68
C LEU A 195 -8.02 -5.10 2.53
N LEU A 196 -8.95 -6.02 2.79
CA LEU A 196 -8.83 -7.49 2.96
C LEU A 196 -7.43 -8.14 3.07
N GLY A 197 -7.26 -8.97 4.11
CA GLY A 197 -6.43 -10.18 4.02
C GLY A 197 -6.08 -10.85 5.35
N ALA A 198 -6.80 -11.91 5.74
CA ALA A 198 -6.21 -13.16 6.25
C ALA A 198 -7.31 -14.15 6.68
N PHE A 199 -7.47 -15.22 5.90
CA PHE A 199 -8.29 -16.38 6.21
C PHE A 199 -7.44 -17.32 7.09
N LEU A 200 -7.75 -17.40 8.39
CA LEU A 200 -7.04 -18.28 9.31
C LEU A 200 -7.40 -19.75 9.05
N LYS A 201 -6.36 -20.56 8.96
CA LYS A 201 -6.35 -22.02 8.80
C LYS A 201 -5.93 -22.59 10.16
N LEU A 202 -6.66 -23.56 10.75
CA LEU A 202 -6.20 -24.60 11.70
C LEU A 202 -7.40 -25.45 12.24
N PRO A 203 -7.18 -26.63 12.88
CA PRO A 203 -7.55 -27.94 12.33
C PRO A 203 -8.85 -28.54 12.87
N LEU A 204 -9.38 -29.53 12.13
CA LEU A 204 -10.48 -30.40 12.51
C LEU A 204 -10.02 -31.46 13.52
N GLY A 205 -10.75 -31.60 14.63
CA GLY A 205 -10.78 -32.78 15.50
C GLY A 205 -12.20 -33.37 15.56
N PRO A 206 -12.36 -34.70 15.63
CA PRO A 206 -13.65 -35.38 15.49
C PRO A 206 -14.41 -35.47 16.81
N PHE A 207 -15.72 -35.76 16.76
CA PHE A 207 -16.71 -35.81 17.86
C PHE A 207 -17.22 -34.43 18.28
N THR A 208 -18.47 -34.03 18.01
CA THR A 208 -19.72 -34.70 18.37
C THR A 208 -20.88 -34.08 17.59
N PHE A 209 -21.94 -34.88 17.35
CA PHE A 209 -23.24 -34.47 16.85
C PHE A 209 -23.74 -33.18 17.51
N ARG A 210 -23.99 -32.13 16.73
CA ARG A 210 -24.78 -30.98 17.17
C ARG A 210 -25.56 -30.42 15.99
N LEU A 211 -26.87 -30.32 16.18
CA LEU A 211 -27.84 -29.61 15.35
C LEU A 211 -27.27 -28.21 15.02
N LEU A 212 -26.64 -28.07 13.85
CA LEU A 212 -25.97 -26.84 13.45
C LEU A 212 -26.97 -25.96 12.69
N LEU A 213 -27.77 -25.22 13.44
CA LEU A 213 -28.47 -24.04 12.91
C LEU A 213 -27.39 -22.98 12.67
N VAL A 214 -26.87 -22.90 11.45
CA VAL A 214 -25.94 -21.84 11.06
C VAL A 214 -26.75 -20.56 10.87
N LEU A 215 -26.95 -19.84 11.97
CA LEU A 215 -27.52 -18.51 12.00
C LEU A 215 -26.45 -17.53 11.52
N VAL A 216 -26.34 -17.31 10.20
CA VAL A 216 -25.60 -16.15 9.69
C VAL A 216 -26.51 -14.93 9.87
N CYS A 217 -26.54 -14.39 11.08
CA CYS A 217 -27.11 -13.07 11.32
C CYS A 217 -26.16 -12.04 10.71
N PHE A 218 -26.57 -11.47 9.58
CA PHE A 218 -25.89 -10.38 8.93
C PHE A 218 -26.13 -9.09 9.71
N ASP A 219 -25.09 -8.42 10.21
CA ASP A 219 -25.20 -7.07 10.76
C ASP A 219 -25.07 -6.06 9.62
N PHE A 220 -26.20 -5.52 9.17
CA PHE A 220 -26.23 -4.32 8.35
C PHE A 220 -26.59 -3.18 9.29
N GLY A 221 -25.58 -2.36 9.60
CA GLY A 221 -25.67 -1.25 10.51
C GLY A 221 -24.68 -0.18 10.11
N LEU A 222 -25.15 0.80 9.34
CA LEU A 222 -24.69 2.16 9.51
C LEU A 222 -25.56 2.78 10.60
N GLY A 223 -24.93 3.39 11.61
CA GLY A 223 -25.59 4.41 12.43
C GLY A 223 -25.94 4.05 13.87
N SER A 224 -25.10 3.32 14.60
CA SER A 224 -24.79 3.72 15.98
C SER A 224 -23.41 3.18 16.32
N LYS A 225 -22.44 4.09 16.35
CA LYS A 225 -21.03 3.79 16.53
C LYS A 225 -20.79 3.53 18.01
N ASP A 226 -20.85 2.28 18.43
CA ASP A 226 -20.34 1.89 19.75
C ASP A 226 -18.89 2.39 19.85
N PRO A 227 -18.57 3.30 20.78
CA PRO A 227 -17.25 3.92 20.85
C PRO A 227 -16.16 2.85 21.06
N GLU A 228 -16.50 1.75 21.73
CA GLU A 228 -15.60 0.62 21.92
C GLU A 228 -15.14 0.00 20.59
N LYS A 229 -16.04 -0.15 19.60
CA LYS A 229 -15.73 -0.84 18.34
C LYS A 229 -14.85 0.00 17.40
N ILE A 230 -15.07 1.32 17.36
CA ILE A 230 -14.21 2.23 16.59
C ILE A 230 -12.79 2.25 17.17
N MET A 231 -12.67 2.30 18.50
CA MET A 231 -11.37 2.32 19.16
C MET A 231 -10.65 0.98 19.04
N ASN A 232 -11.40 -0.14 19.05
CA ASN A 232 -10.86 -1.45 18.72
C ASN A 232 -10.27 -1.46 17.30
N GLN A 233 -11.03 -0.98 16.32
CA GLN A 233 -10.62 -0.94 14.92
C GLN A 233 -9.38 -0.04 14.73
N ALA A 234 -9.36 1.15 15.33
CA ALA A 234 -8.22 2.08 15.21
C ALA A 234 -6.91 1.47 15.74
N VAL A 235 -6.96 0.78 16.90
CA VAL A 235 -5.79 0.07 17.43
C VAL A 235 -5.35 -1.07 16.53
N GLU A 236 -6.29 -1.81 15.94
CA GLU A 236 -6.00 -2.90 15.01
C GLU A 236 -5.38 -2.38 13.70
N ASP A 237 -5.88 -1.27 13.17
CA ASP A 237 -5.34 -0.62 11.97
C ASP A 237 -3.90 -0.14 12.20
N MET A 238 -3.61 0.50 13.34
CA MET A 238 -2.24 0.89 13.71
C MET A 238 -1.32 -0.33 13.88
N GLN A 239 -1.83 -1.45 14.40
CA GLN A 239 -1.06 -2.70 14.49
C GLN A 239 -0.78 -3.30 13.10
N ASN A 240 -1.74 -3.24 12.18
CA ASN A 240 -1.55 -3.69 10.80
C ASN A 240 -0.52 -2.82 10.07
N ASP A 241 -0.53 -1.51 10.30
CA ASP A 241 0.46 -0.60 9.72
C ASP A 241 1.86 -0.85 10.26
N LEU A 242 2.00 -1.15 11.57
CA LEU A 242 3.28 -1.58 12.14
C LEU A 242 3.82 -2.83 11.44
N VAL A 243 2.97 -3.80 11.10
CA VAL A 243 3.37 -5.00 10.36
C VAL A 243 3.87 -4.65 8.96
N LYS A 244 3.17 -3.77 8.23
CA LYS A 244 3.60 -3.32 6.90
C LYS A 244 4.94 -2.58 6.95
N VAL A 245 5.14 -1.69 7.93
CA VAL A 245 6.41 -0.96 8.09
C VAL A 245 7.55 -1.91 8.41
N ARG A 246 7.34 -2.91 9.28
CA ARG A 246 8.34 -3.96 9.56
C ARG A 246 8.67 -4.81 8.32
N GLN A 247 7.70 -5.06 7.44
CA GLN A 247 7.95 -5.72 6.15
C GLN A 247 8.83 -4.85 5.24
N SER A 248 8.48 -3.57 5.06
CA SER A 248 9.31 -2.65 4.26
C SER A 248 10.73 -2.47 4.84
N TYR A 249 10.86 -2.45 6.16
CA TYR A 249 12.15 -2.40 6.83
C TYR A 249 12.98 -3.65 6.51
N ALA A 250 12.38 -4.84 6.63
CA ALA A 250 13.07 -6.10 6.31
C ALA A 250 13.52 -6.16 4.84
N GLU A 251 12.70 -5.67 3.91
CA GLU A 251 13.06 -5.57 2.49
C GLU A 251 14.27 -4.64 2.29
N ILE A 252 14.25 -3.45 2.88
CA ILE A 252 15.33 -2.47 2.72
C ILE A 252 16.61 -2.98 3.38
N THR A 253 16.56 -3.55 4.57
CA THR A 253 17.73 -4.18 5.22
C THR A 253 18.29 -5.33 4.38
N ALA A 254 17.44 -6.13 3.74
CA ALA A 254 17.90 -7.18 2.83
C ALA A 254 18.61 -6.59 1.60
N THR A 255 18.10 -5.49 1.03
CA THR A 255 18.76 -4.79 -0.08
C THR A 255 20.12 -4.20 0.33
N GLN A 256 20.21 -3.58 1.51
CA GLN A 256 21.45 -3.04 2.06
C GLN A 256 22.51 -4.14 2.23
N ARG A 257 22.14 -5.29 2.81
CA ARG A 257 23.05 -6.44 2.94
C ARG A 257 23.52 -6.98 1.60
N ARG A 258 22.65 -6.99 0.58
CA ARG A 258 23.03 -7.40 -0.78
C ARG A 258 24.06 -6.45 -1.37
N LEU A 259 23.89 -5.13 -1.20
CA LEU A 259 24.84 -4.12 -1.67
C LEU A 259 26.18 -4.24 -0.95
N MET A 260 26.18 -4.45 0.38
CA MET A 260 27.41 -4.69 1.14
C MET A 260 28.18 -5.91 0.61
N LYS A 261 27.50 -7.00 0.30
CA LYS A 261 28.13 -8.18 -0.29
C LYS A 261 28.69 -7.92 -1.69
N GLN A 262 28.03 -7.10 -2.50
CA GLN A 262 28.53 -6.70 -3.82
C GLN A 262 29.77 -5.81 -3.70
N LYS A 263 29.80 -4.91 -2.72
CA LYS A 263 30.96 -4.08 -2.41
C LYS A 263 32.15 -4.94 -2.00
N GLU A 264 31.94 -5.89 -1.07
CA GLU A 264 32.98 -6.83 -0.64
C GLU A 264 33.56 -7.64 -1.80
N GLN A 265 32.73 -8.03 -2.78
CA GLN A 265 33.20 -8.71 -3.99
C GLN A 265 34.03 -7.79 -4.90
N ALA A 266 33.63 -6.52 -5.06
CA ALA A 266 34.39 -5.54 -5.83
C ALA A 266 35.74 -5.24 -5.15
N ASP A 267 35.75 -5.10 -3.82
CA ASP A 267 36.97 -4.88 -3.02
C ASP A 267 37.93 -6.08 -3.14
N ALA A 268 37.42 -7.31 -3.03
CA ALA A 268 38.24 -8.51 -3.19
C ALA A 268 38.85 -8.61 -4.60
N LEU A 269 38.10 -8.24 -5.64
CA LEU A 269 38.62 -8.18 -7.01
C LEU A 269 39.68 -7.08 -7.16
N ALA A 270 39.50 -5.92 -6.53
CA ALA A 270 40.49 -4.85 -6.52
C ALA A 270 41.81 -5.30 -5.87
N ASP A 271 41.74 -6.04 -4.75
CA ASP A 271 42.90 -6.62 -4.07
C ASP A 271 43.60 -7.69 -4.93
N ASP A 272 42.84 -8.53 -5.63
CA ASP A 272 43.40 -9.54 -6.52
C ASP A 272 44.09 -8.90 -7.73
N TRP A 273 43.51 -7.85 -8.31
CA TRP A 273 44.17 -7.07 -9.35
C TRP A 273 45.41 -6.37 -8.84
N TYR A 274 45.41 -5.89 -7.60
CA TYR A 274 46.59 -5.34 -6.96
C TYR A 274 47.72 -6.38 -6.87
N LYS A 275 47.47 -7.55 -6.29
CA LYS A 275 48.47 -8.64 -6.19
C LYS A 275 49.00 -9.09 -7.54
N ARG A 276 48.13 -9.18 -8.56
CA ARG A 276 48.53 -9.52 -9.93
C ARG A 276 49.42 -8.45 -10.54
N ALA A 277 49.09 -7.19 -10.28
CA ALA A 277 49.94 -6.10 -10.64
C ALA A 277 51.31 -6.30 -9.99
N GLN A 278 51.38 -6.48 -8.66
CA GLN A 278 52.63 -6.66 -7.91
C GLN A 278 53.55 -7.74 -8.52
N LEU A 279 52.96 -8.88 -8.88
CA LEU A 279 53.65 -10.01 -9.50
C LEU A 279 54.12 -9.74 -10.94
N ALA A 280 53.39 -8.96 -11.73
CA ALA A 280 53.78 -8.66 -13.11
C ALA A 280 55.13 -7.95 -13.18
N LEU A 281 55.42 -7.17 -12.15
CA LEU A 281 56.65 -6.41 -12.14
C LEU A 281 57.63 -6.99 -11.23
N SER A 282 57.24 -7.88 -10.31
CA SER A 282 58.23 -8.76 -9.76
C SER A 282 59.08 -9.43 -10.87
N LYS A 283 58.54 -9.48 -12.09
CA LYS A 283 59.12 -9.99 -13.34
C LYS A 283 59.58 -8.92 -14.35
N GLY A 284 59.45 -7.63 -14.04
CA GLY A 284 59.80 -6.52 -14.95
C GLY A 284 58.81 -6.28 -16.10
N GLU A 285 57.65 -6.96 -16.13
CA GLU A 285 56.61 -6.77 -17.15
C GLU A 285 55.71 -5.59 -16.82
N GLU A 286 56.29 -4.42 -17.02
CA GLU A 286 55.66 -3.13 -16.87
C GLU A 286 54.28 -3.04 -17.54
N GLY A 287 54.17 -3.31 -18.84
CA GLY A 287 52.91 -3.07 -19.58
C GLY A 287 51.67 -3.77 -19.01
N LEU A 288 51.82 -5.01 -18.51
CA LEU A 288 50.73 -5.78 -17.91
C LEU A 288 50.34 -5.27 -16.53
N ALA A 289 51.32 -4.72 -15.81
CA ALA A 289 51.16 -4.12 -14.51
C ALA A 289 50.27 -2.86 -14.55
N LYS A 290 50.49 -2.01 -15.56
CA LYS A 290 49.63 -0.87 -15.92
C LYS A 290 48.19 -1.29 -16.18
N GLU A 291 48.00 -2.33 -16.98
CA GLU A 291 46.66 -2.81 -17.33
C GLU A 291 45.94 -3.39 -16.11
N ALA A 292 46.65 -4.17 -15.29
CA ALA A 292 46.12 -4.73 -14.05
C ALA A 292 45.66 -3.63 -13.07
N LEU A 293 46.42 -2.55 -12.95
CA LEU A 293 46.02 -1.46 -12.09
C LEU A 293 44.91 -0.56 -12.68
N THR A 294 44.85 -0.39 -14.00
CA THR A 294 43.68 0.22 -14.64
C THR A 294 42.39 -0.55 -14.32
N ARG A 295 42.46 -1.90 -14.30
CA ARG A 295 41.33 -2.75 -13.89
C ARG A 295 41.03 -2.64 -12.40
N ARG A 296 42.04 -2.47 -11.55
CA ARG A 296 41.85 -2.19 -10.12
C ARG A 296 41.11 -0.87 -9.92
N GLN A 297 41.53 0.21 -10.58
CA GLN A 297 40.88 1.52 -10.51
C GLN A 297 39.38 1.44 -10.85
N GLN A 298 39.03 0.69 -11.91
CA GLN A 298 37.62 0.43 -12.26
C GLN A 298 36.83 -0.29 -11.14
N GLN A 299 37.46 -1.22 -10.42
CA GLN A 299 36.80 -1.92 -9.30
C GLN A 299 36.69 -1.03 -8.06
N VAL A 300 37.69 -0.19 -7.79
CA VAL A 300 37.66 0.80 -6.69
C VAL A 300 36.54 1.81 -6.92
N GLU A 301 36.41 2.36 -8.13
CA GLU A 301 35.31 3.26 -8.49
C GLU A 301 33.93 2.59 -8.34
N THR A 302 33.85 1.29 -8.68
CA THR A 302 32.63 0.50 -8.48
C THR A 302 32.32 0.32 -6.99
N SER A 303 33.33 0.06 -6.15
CA SER A 303 33.19 -0.06 -4.70
C SER A 303 32.76 1.25 -4.05
N GLU A 304 33.36 2.38 -4.44
CA GLU A 304 32.98 3.71 -3.98
C GLU A 304 31.54 4.06 -4.38
N GLY A 305 31.14 3.74 -5.61
CA GLY A 305 29.75 3.90 -6.06
C GLY A 305 28.76 3.06 -5.25
N LEU A 306 29.11 1.82 -4.91
CA LEU A 306 28.31 0.96 -4.03
C LEU A 306 28.28 1.47 -2.58
N GLN A 307 29.38 2.04 -2.09
CA GLN A 307 29.45 2.63 -0.75
C GLN A 307 28.47 3.79 -0.60
N ILE A 308 28.42 4.69 -1.58
CA ILE A 308 27.47 5.82 -1.59
C ILE A 308 26.01 5.31 -1.54
N GLN A 309 25.71 4.23 -2.25
CA GLN A 309 24.38 3.60 -2.21
C GLN A 309 24.11 2.98 -0.84
N ILE A 310 25.08 2.31 -0.21
CA ILE A 310 24.96 1.73 1.13
C ILE A 310 24.67 2.84 2.16
N ASP A 311 25.36 3.97 2.10
CA ASP A 311 25.19 5.09 3.04
C ASP A 311 23.81 5.76 2.88
N THR A 312 23.35 5.88 1.63
CA THR A 312 22.00 6.37 1.33
C THR A 312 20.92 5.43 1.89
N GLN A 313 21.10 4.11 1.73
CA GLN A 313 20.17 3.11 2.28
C GLN A 313 20.26 3.03 3.80
N ALA A 314 21.44 3.19 4.41
CA ALA A 314 21.60 3.21 5.87
C ALA A 314 20.77 4.33 6.51
N THR A 315 20.84 5.54 5.94
CA THR A 315 20.02 6.68 6.40
C THR A 315 18.51 6.40 6.28
N ALA A 316 18.09 5.65 5.26
CA ALA A 316 16.68 5.27 5.10
C ALA A 316 16.24 4.20 6.13
N VAL A 317 17.12 3.23 6.43
CA VAL A 317 16.89 2.20 7.46
C VAL A 317 16.75 2.83 8.84
N ASP A 318 17.59 3.81 9.19
CA ASP A 318 17.53 4.51 10.47
C ASP A 318 16.22 5.28 10.63
N LYS A 319 15.80 6.02 9.61
CA LYS A 319 14.50 6.73 9.61
C LYS A 319 13.31 5.78 9.77
N LEU A 320 13.36 4.61 9.13
CA LEU A 320 12.29 3.60 9.28
C LEU A 320 12.28 2.99 10.67
N TYR A 321 13.45 2.77 11.28
CA TYR A 321 13.56 2.27 12.64
C TYR A 321 12.99 3.27 13.66
N GLU A 322 13.33 4.55 13.53
CA GLU A 322 12.73 5.63 14.34
C GLU A 322 11.20 5.68 14.16
N GLY A 323 10.72 5.57 12.91
CA GLY A 323 9.30 5.49 12.60
C GLY A 323 8.58 4.30 13.25
N ILE A 324 9.22 3.12 13.27
CA ILE A 324 8.71 1.93 13.97
C ILE A 324 8.58 2.20 15.47
N GLN A 325 9.61 2.75 16.11
CA GLN A 325 9.58 3.06 17.54
C GLN A 325 8.48 4.08 17.90
N ALA A 326 8.33 5.11 17.08
CA ALA A 326 7.27 6.11 17.25
C ALA A 326 5.86 5.50 17.13
N LEU A 327 5.64 4.60 16.16
CA LEU A 327 4.39 3.88 16.00
C LEU A 327 4.10 2.94 17.17
N GLU A 328 5.12 2.21 17.66
CA GLU A 328 4.98 1.34 18.83
C GLU A 328 4.57 2.14 20.09
N ALA A 329 5.20 3.28 20.33
CA ALA A 329 4.84 4.19 21.42
C ALA A 329 3.39 4.70 21.27
N LYS A 330 3.00 5.12 20.07
CA LYS A 330 1.63 5.61 19.78
C LYS A 330 0.57 4.53 19.93
N ILE A 331 0.89 3.28 19.60
CA ILE A 331 -0.02 2.13 19.82
C ILE A 331 -0.23 1.90 21.32
N LEU A 332 0.83 1.98 22.14
CA LEU A 332 0.70 1.84 23.59
C LEU A 332 -0.15 2.97 24.19
N GLU A 333 0.11 4.21 23.80
CA GLU A 333 -0.69 5.37 24.23
C GLU A 333 -2.16 5.22 23.82
N SER A 334 -2.41 4.81 22.58
CA SER A 334 -3.77 4.63 22.05
C SER A 334 -4.52 3.46 22.72
N LYS A 335 -3.81 2.40 23.12
CA LYS A 335 -4.39 1.30 23.92
C LYS A 335 -4.79 1.78 25.31
N ALA A 336 -3.95 2.57 25.98
CA ALA A 336 -4.26 3.16 27.27
C ALA A 336 -5.49 4.10 27.16
N LYS A 337 -5.53 4.97 26.15
CA LYS A 337 -6.69 5.84 25.87
C LYS A 337 -7.96 5.04 25.59
N LYS A 338 -7.86 3.95 24.82
CA LYS A 338 -8.97 3.05 24.55
C LYS A 338 -9.52 2.44 25.84
N GLU A 339 -8.68 1.92 26.72
CA GLU A 339 -9.13 1.33 28.00
C GLU A 339 -9.77 2.38 28.91
N GLN A 340 -9.19 3.58 28.98
CA GLN A 340 -9.76 4.72 29.69
C GLN A 340 -11.16 5.09 29.16
N MET A 341 -11.33 5.12 27.84
CA MET A 341 -12.60 5.44 27.19
C MET A 341 -13.64 4.33 27.33
N ILE A 342 -13.23 3.06 27.28
CA ILE A 342 -14.08 1.92 27.60
C ILE A 342 -14.58 2.00 29.05
N ALA A 343 -13.70 2.30 30.00
CA ALA A 343 -14.08 2.48 31.41
C ALA A 343 -15.07 3.63 31.58
N ARG A 344 -14.83 4.78 30.95
CA ARG A 344 -15.76 5.93 30.96
C ARG A 344 -17.10 5.61 30.30
N ALA A 345 -17.09 4.97 29.13
CA ALA A 345 -18.30 4.59 28.41
C ALA A 345 -19.14 3.58 29.21
N ARG A 346 -18.51 2.62 29.89
CA ARG A 346 -19.21 1.65 30.76
C ARG A 346 -19.81 2.32 32.00
N THR A 347 -19.10 3.27 32.61
CA THR A 347 -19.63 4.07 33.71
C THR A 347 -20.83 4.91 33.24
N ALA A 348 -20.71 5.59 32.10
CA ALA A 348 -21.79 6.39 31.51
C ALA A 348 -23.00 5.54 31.09
N GLN A 349 -22.80 4.35 30.53
CA GLN A 349 -23.88 3.43 30.22
C GLN A 349 -24.55 2.86 31.48
N SER A 350 -23.78 2.66 32.55
CA SER A 350 -24.32 2.18 33.84
C SER A 350 -25.15 3.26 34.53
N THR A 351 -24.70 4.52 34.52
CA THR A 351 -25.49 5.65 35.02
C THR A 351 -26.72 5.90 34.16
N GLN A 352 -26.63 5.79 32.83
CA GLN A 352 -27.79 5.89 31.93
C GLN A 352 -28.81 4.79 32.19
N LYS A 353 -28.39 3.52 32.33
CA LYS A 353 -29.30 2.42 32.67
C LYS A 353 -29.92 2.57 34.06
N VAL A 354 -29.17 3.06 35.04
CA VAL A 354 -29.71 3.37 36.36
C VAL A 354 -30.72 4.52 36.27
N ASN A 355 -30.46 5.56 35.48
CA ASN A 355 -31.37 6.68 35.27
C ASN A 355 -32.62 6.30 34.45
N ASP A 356 -32.51 5.39 33.48
CA ASP A 356 -33.65 4.85 32.73
C ASP A 356 -34.53 3.97 33.63
N MET A 357 -33.91 3.15 34.48
CA MET A 357 -34.62 2.35 35.50
C MET A 357 -35.23 3.23 36.59
N LEU A 358 -34.57 4.32 36.97
CA LEU A 358 -35.05 5.29 37.96
C LEU A 358 -36.15 6.20 37.38
N GLY A 359 -36.08 6.53 36.08
CA GLY A 359 -37.12 7.25 35.33
C GLY A 359 -38.41 6.45 35.17
N GLY A 360 -38.34 5.11 35.25
CA GLY A 360 -39.50 4.21 35.34
C GLY A 360 -40.16 4.13 36.73
N ILE A 361 -39.54 4.68 37.77
CA ILE A 361 -40.07 4.73 39.14
C ILE A 361 -40.11 6.19 39.60
N THR A 362 -41.13 6.93 39.16
CA THR A 362 -41.46 8.21 39.77
C THR A 362 -42.33 8.00 41.00
N GLY A 363 -41.69 7.79 42.15
CA GLY A 363 -42.22 8.12 43.47
C GLY A 363 -41.42 9.30 44.03
N LYS A 364 -42.01 10.50 44.01
CA LYS A 364 -41.39 11.81 44.29
C LYS A 364 -40.54 11.84 45.57
N THR A 365 -39.29 12.34 45.48
CA THR A 365 -38.65 13.45 46.27
C THR A 365 -37.11 13.43 46.06
N SER A 366 -36.61 13.55 44.82
CA SER A 366 -35.17 13.42 44.51
C SER A 366 -34.61 14.53 43.60
N MET A 367 -35.44 15.52 43.24
CA MET A 367 -35.10 16.51 42.22
C MET A 367 -34.18 17.65 42.72
N ASP A 368 -33.99 17.81 44.03
CA ASP A 368 -33.02 18.77 44.61
C ASP A 368 -31.59 18.21 44.75
N ALA A 369 -31.41 16.91 44.54
CA ALA A 369 -30.09 16.27 44.65
C ALA A 369 -29.34 16.26 43.30
N PHE A 370 -30.07 16.29 42.18
CA PHE A 370 -29.49 16.30 40.83
C PHE A 370 -29.02 17.69 40.39
N THR A 371 -29.77 18.75 40.69
CA THR A 371 -29.37 20.15 40.44
C THR A 371 -28.08 20.54 41.15
N ARG A 372 -27.84 20.01 42.36
CA ARG A 372 -26.60 20.24 43.13
C ARG A 372 -25.39 19.45 42.63
N MET A 373 -25.60 18.45 41.78
CA MET A 373 -24.54 17.64 41.17
C MET A 373 -24.23 18.16 39.76
N GLU A 374 -25.24 18.66 39.03
CA GLU A 374 -25.08 19.40 37.77
C GLU A 374 -24.19 20.64 37.96
N GLU A 375 -24.46 21.50 38.95
CA GLU A 375 -23.62 22.68 39.23
C GLU A 375 -22.16 22.33 39.57
N LYS A 376 -21.91 21.15 40.17
CA LYS A 376 -20.55 20.71 40.52
C LYS A 376 -19.76 20.11 39.36
N VAL A 377 -20.44 19.48 38.40
CA VAL A 377 -19.82 18.92 37.20
C VAL A 377 -19.49 20.05 36.22
N GLU A 378 -20.41 21.00 36.06
CA GLU A 378 -20.25 22.16 35.18
C GLU A 378 -19.13 23.10 35.69
N ALA A 379 -19.00 23.28 37.02
CA ALA A 379 -17.90 24.06 37.61
C ALA A 379 -16.51 23.40 37.50
N LEU A 380 -16.44 22.06 37.43
CA LEU A 380 -15.19 21.32 37.24
C LEU A 380 -14.76 21.26 35.77
N GLU A 381 -15.72 21.22 34.84
CA GLU A 381 -15.47 21.28 33.38
C GLU A 381 -15.04 22.67 32.93
N ALA A 382 -15.70 23.73 33.43
CA ALA A 382 -15.30 25.11 33.15
C ALA A 382 -13.90 25.46 33.69
N ALA A 383 -13.46 24.85 34.80
CA ALA A 383 -12.11 25.03 35.34
C ALA A 383 -11.03 24.31 34.51
N ALA A 384 -11.40 23.25 33.78
CA ALA A 384 -10.50 22.46 32.95
C ALA A 384 -10.31 23.07 31.54
N GLU A 385 -11.33 23.72 30.98
CA GLU A 385 -11.22 24.47 29.72
C GLU A 385 -10.34 25.73 29.85
N VAL A 386 -10.36 26.43 30.98
CA VAL A 386 -9.60 27.69 31.16
C VAL A 386 -8.08 27.47 31.29
N SER A 387 -7.61 26.27 31.67
CA SER A 387 -6.16 26.00 31.78
C SER A 387 -5.53 25.38 30.53
N ALA A 388 -6.30 25.03 29.50
CA ALA A 388 -5.79 24.37 28.29
C ALA A 388 -5.76 25.29 27.05
N GLU A 389 -6.50 26.41 27.04
CA GLU A 389 -6.63 27.26 25.84
C GLU A 389 -6.15 28.72 25.98
N MET A 390 -5.34 29.04 27.00
CA MET A 390 -4.18 29.91 26.78
C MET A 390 -3.03 28.99 26.30
N GLY A 391 -2.73 28.79 25.02
CA GLY A 391 -2.76 29.79 23.97
C GLY A 391 -1.55 30.72 24.05
N SER A 392 -0.31 30.20 24.05
CA SER A 392 0.88 30.91 23.53
C SER A 392 2.14 30.03 23.55
N PHE A 393 2.53 29.45 22.41
CA PHE A 393 3.87 29.58 21.82
C PHE A 393 4.01 28.69 20.57
N ASN A 394 3.38 29.12 19.47
CA ASN A 394 3.90 28.81 18.15
C ASN A 394 4.31 30.14 17.52
N GLY A 395 5.62 30.41 17.41
CA GLY A 395 6.11 31.70 16.93
C GLY A 395 7.58 31.98 17.21
N LYS A 396 8.47 31.24 16.53
CA LYS A 396 9.81 31.63 16.07
C LYS A 396 10.32 33.03 16.51
N ALA A 397 11.19 33.10 17.52
CA ALA A 397 12.20 34.17 17.69
C ALA A 397 13.34 33.71 18.64
N LEU A 398 14.58 33.76 18.13
CA LEU A 398 15.87 33.51 18.81
C LEU A 398 16.11 34.50 19.98
N PRO A 399 16.95 34.19 21.01
CA PRO A 399 18.42 34.23 20.82
C PRO A 399 19.27 33.27 21.70
N GLY A 400 20.34 32.72 21.10
CA GLY A 400 21.68 32.72 21.71
C GLY A 400 22.15 31.55 22.59
N SER A 401 23.10 30.78 22.03
CA SER A 401 24.24 30.11 22.70
C SER A 401 23.93 28.80 23.46
N SER A 402 24.64 27.67 23.28
CA SER A 402 26.00 27.43 22.79
C SER A 402 26.10 25.92 22.48
N GLY A 403 26.64 25.51 21.33
CA GLY A 403 26.86 24.08 21.10
C GLY A 403 27.42 23.62 19.75
N SER A 404 27.53 24.45 18.71
CA SER A 404 27.98 23.93 17.39
C SER A 404 28.86 24.90 16.60
N SER A 405 29.73 25.65 17.29
CA SER A 405 30.88 26.34 16.67
C SER A 405 32.19 25.54 16.84
N ILE A 406 32.12 24.35 17.44
CA ILE A 406 33.26 23.46 17.71
C ILE A 406 33.30 22.32 16.70
N GLU A 407 32.16 21.67 16.39
CA GLU A 407 32.07 20.66 15.32
C GLU A 407 32.51 21.17 13.94
N THR A 408 32.17 22.42 13.58
CA THR A 408 32.55 23.02 12.29
C THR A 408 34.03 23.43 12.21
N GLN A 409 34.68 23.66 13.36
CA GLN A 409 36.12 23.95 13.43
C GLN A 409 36.95 22.65 13.41
N PHE A 410 36.42 21.54 13.93
CA PHE A 410 37.06 20.22 13.82
C PHE A 410 36.92 19.62 12.42
N LYS A 411 35.76 19.78 11.77
CA LYS A 411 35.51 19.31 10.39
C LYS A 411 36.37 20.03 9.33
N MET A 412 36.90 21.21 9.66
CA MET A 412 37.78 22.00 8.80
C MET A 412 39.29 21.72 9.04
N LEU A 413 39.65 21.03 10.14
CA LEU A 413 41.02 20.58 10.42
C LEU A 413 41.28 19.11 10.04
N GLU A 414 40.25 18.29 9.86
CA GLU A 414 40.39 16.88 9.41
C GLU A 414 40.53 16.73 7.89
N ALA A 415 40.36 17.81 7.12
CA ALA A 415 40.36 17.77 5.65
C ALA A 415 41.72 18.06 4.99
N SER A 416 42.82 18.14 5.74
CA SER A 416 44.10 18.63 5.19
C SER A 416 45.36 17.85 5.55
N SER A 417 45.31 16.56 5.93
CA SER A 417 46.54 15.87 6.40
C SER A 417 46.72 14.37 6.10
N SER A 418 45.96 13.74 5.19
CA SER A 418 46.05 12.29 5.02
C SER A 418 46.86 11.78 3.82
N VAL A 419 47.18 12.59 2.79
CA VAL A 419 47.86 12.04 1.58
C VAL A 419 49.36 12.34 1.51
N ASP A 420 49.83 13.48 2.03
CA ASP A 420 51.27 13.80 2.06
C ASP A 420 52.00 13.10 3.23
N ARG A 421 51.29 12.79 4.32
CA ARG A 421 51.86 12.17 5.53
C ARG A 421 52.17 10.68 5.35
N GLU A 422 51.32 9.98 4.59
CA GLU A 422 51.54 8.57 4.24
C GLU A 422 52.65 8.42 3.17
N LEU A 423 52.92 9.46 2.37
CA LEU A 423 53.99 9.49 1.38
C LEU A 423 55.38 9.78 1.99
N GLU A 424 55.47 10.61 3.04
CA GLU A 424 56.72 10.86 3.78
C GLU A 424 57.13 9.70 4.68
N GLU A 425 56.15 8.99 5.26
CA GLU A 425 56.40 7.82 6.12
C GLU A 425 56.92 6.61 5.31
N MET A 426 56.51 6.46 4.04
CA MET A 426 57.03 5.40 3.15
C MET A 426 58.26 5.80 2.30
N LYS A 427 58.48 7.08 2.00
CA LYS A 427 59.76 7.55 1.40
C LYS A 427 60.95 7.30 2.32
N LYS A 428 60.78 7.42 3.63
CA LYS A 428 61.83 7.16 4.63
C LYS A 428 62.24 5.69 4.73
N MET A 429 61.43 4.75 4.24
CA MET A 429 61.76 3.32 4.28
C MET A 429 62.42 2.78 3.00
N LEU A 430 62.31 3.43 1.83
CA LEU A 430 62.85 2.89 0.56
C LEU A 430 63.31 3.96 -0.46
N GLY A 431 64.48 4.57 -0.23
CA GLY A 431 65.42 4.80 -1.35
C GLY A 431 66.04 6.19 -1.52
N ASP A 432 67.36 6.20 -1.67
CA ASP A 432 68.15 7.18 -2.42
C ASP A 432 68.70 6.51 -3.71
N SER A 433 68.95 7.32 -4.75
CA SER A 433 69.56 7.08 -6.08
C SER A 433 68.70 6.89 -7.37
N SER A 434 68.57 8.00 -8.13
CA SER A 434 68.69 8.29 -9.61
C SER A 434 68.38 7.21 -10.69
N SER A 435 67.84 7.45 -11.92
CA SER A 435 67.56 8.66 -12.76
C SER A 435 66.71 8.36 -14.03
N ALA A 436 65.76 9.26 -14.36
CA ALA A 436 65.28 9.83 -15.66
C ALA A 436 64.91 9.00 -16.95
N SER A 437 63.64 9.08 -17.43
CA SER A 437 63.15 9.89 -18.59
C SER A 437 61.64 9.66 -18.93
N LYS A 438 60.96 10.67 -19.54
CA LYS A 438 59.48 10.93 -19.60
C LYS A 438 58.64 10.21 -20.70
N LYS A 439 57.40 9.74 -20.36
CA LYS A 439 56.03 10.20 -20.82
C LYS A 439 54.96 9.06 -20.82
N ASP A 440 54.00 9.06 -19.87
CA ASP A 440 52.51 9.08 -19.96
C ASP A 440 51.86 8.98 -18.55
N ALA A 441 51.31 10.07 -18.00
CA ALA A 441 51.34 10.40 -16.55
C ALA A 441 50.25 9.82 -15.61
N GLY A 442 49.33 8.98 -16.08
CA GLY A 442 48.32 8.35 -15.20
C GLY A 442 48.59 6.87 -14.92
N VAL A 443 49.12 6.18 -15.93
CA VAL A 443 49.39 4.74 -15.89
C VAL A 443 50.90 4.48 -15.71
N ASP A 444 51.79 5.42 -16.08
CA ASP A 444 53.23 5.32 -15.77
C ASP A 444 53.54 5.28 -14.27
N ASP A 445 52.83 6.05 -13.45
CA ASP A 445 53.02 6.07 -11.99
C ASP A 445 52.66 4.72 -11.34
N GLU A 446 51.73 4.01 -11.98
CA GLU A 446 51.30 2.65 -11.64
C GLU A 446 52.27 1.58 -12.15
N LEU A 447 52.98 1.82 -13.25
CA LEU A 447 54.07 1.00 -13.80
C LEU A 447 55.35 1.06 -12.95
N GLU A 448 55.66 2.24 -12.41
CA GLU A 448 56.87 2.51 -11.61
C GLU A 448 56.76 2.01 -10.17
N ARG A 449 55.55 2.01 -9.58
CA ARG A 449 55.22 1.32 -8.29
C ARG A 449 55.63 -0.13 -8.28
N LEU A 450 55.73 -0.64 -9.48
CA LEU A 450 55.49 -1.99 -9.77
C LEU A 450 56.92 -2.55 -10.10
N LYS A 451 57.79 -1.86 -10.89
CA LYS A 451 59.22 -2.22 -11.09
C LYS A 451 59.98 -2.36 -9.75
N ARG A 452 59.49 -1.64 -8.73
CA ARG A 452 59.93 -1.66 -7.33
C ARG A 452 59.71 -3.00 -6.61
N GLU A 453 58.87 -3.89 -7.13
CA GLU A 453 58.55 -5.23 -6.59
C GLU A 453 59.34 -6.38 -7.26
N ALA A 454 60.10 -6.11 -8.34
CA ALA A 454 60.97 -7.06 -9.09
C ALA A 454 62.33 -7.34 -8.53
N GLY A 455 62.94 -6.34 -7.92
CA GLY A 455 64.37 -6.34 -7.77
C GLY A 455 65.14 -6.30 -9.11
N LEU A 456 64.80 -5.39 -10.02
CA LEU A 456 65.70 -4.88 -11.06
C LEU A 456 65.62 -3.36 -11.15
#